data_AF-A0A3L7WVE5-F1
#
_entry.id   AF-A0A3L7WVE5-F1
#
_cell.length_a   1.000
_cell.length_b   1.000
_cell.length_c   1.000
_cell.angle_alpha   90.00
_cell.angle_beta   90.00
_cell.angle_gamma   90.00
#
_symmetry.space_group_name_H-M   'P 1'
#
loop_
_entity.id
_entity.type
_entity.pdbx_description
1 polymer ?
#
loop_
_entity_poly.entity_id
_entity_poly.type
_entity_poly.pdbx_seq_one_letter_code
_entity_poly.pdbx_strand_id
1 'polypeptide(L)'
;ADPTAQVAIGGISQVTPLRLRYLDAVLASYAEQFGKPMSVDVWNIHAFVLQEKAGEWGVDLPPGFEGATDGLLWDVEDHDDLALVEEQVRRMRGWMAARGERDKPLYITEYGILIPAEFGFTPSRVINFMVGSFDLLENLADESLGYPQDENRLVQRWVWFSTRYFLYPTGDLFTTEGTPLPPLRALSGYIRAYSQAIE
;
A
#
# COMPACT_ATOMS: atom_id res chain seq x y z
N ALA A 1 -8.01 -22.65 -17.89
CA ALA A 1 -7.69 -21.26 -17.52
C ALA A 1 -8.98 -20.48 -17.50
N ASP A 2 -9.22 -19.67 -16.49
CA ASP A 2 -10.35 -18.74 -16.46
C ASP A 2 -9.94 -17.49 -17.28
N PRO A 3 -10.57 -17.22 -18.44
CA PRO A 3 -10.20 -16.08 -19.28
C PRO A 3 -10.59 -14.72 -18.67
N THR A 4 -11.33 -14.71 -17.55
CA THR A 4 -11.74 -13.49 -16.85
C THR A 4 -10.83 -13.14 -15.67
N ALA A 5 -9.87 -14.01 -15.34
CA ALA A 5 -8.92 -13.76 -14.26
C ALA A 5 -8.02 -12.57 -14.59
N GLN A 6 -7.97 -11.60 -13.67
CA GLN A 6 -7.06 -10.45 -13.75
C GLN A 6 -5.69 -10.80 -13.16
N VAL A 7 -4.63 -10.31 -13.79
CA VAL A 7 -3.24 -10.49 -13.37
C VAL A 7 -2.69 -9.16 -12.83
N ALA A 8 -2.27 -9.16 -11.57
CA ALA A 8 -1.59 -8.05 -10.95
C ALA A 8 -0.06 -8.26 -10.95
N ILE A 9 0.70 -7.16 -10.89
CA ILE A 9 2.13 -7.23 -10.56
C ILE A 9 2.34 -7.66 -9.09
N GLY A 10 3.52 -8.17 -8.77
CA GLY A 10 3.97 -8.26 -7.38
C GLY A 10 3.90 -6.90 -6.69
N GLY A 11 3.38 -6.87 -5.46
CA GLY A 11 3.22 -5.63 -4.70
C GLY A 11 4.54 -4.91 -4.48
N ILE A 12 4.61 -3.65 -4.90
CA ILE A 12 5.80 -2.83 -4.73
C ILE A 12 5.83 -2.32 -3.29
N SER A 13 6.87 -2.66 -2.55
CA SER A 13 7.07 -2.18 -1.17
C SER A 13 7.36 -0.69 -1.16
N GLN A 14 6.38 0.10 -0.72
CA GLN A 14 6.37 1.56 -0.74
C GLN A 14 6.51 2.15 -2.13
N VAL A 15 6.04 3.39 -2.29
CA VAL A 15 6.12 4.11 -3.56
C VAL A 15 7.11 5.24 -3.43
N THR A 16 8.37 4.97 -3.09
CA THR A 16 9.43 6.00 -3.06
C THR A 16 9.99 6.24 -4.47
N PRO A 17 10.74 7.34 -4.71
CA PRO A 17 11.45 7.54 -5.97
C PRO A 17 12.39 6.37 -6.34
N LEU A 18 13.04 5.73 -5.36
CA LEU A 18 13.91 4.58 -5.60
C LEU A 18 13.10 3.34 -6.02
N ARG A 19 11.95 3.09 -5.40
CA ARG A 19 11.05 1.97 -5.75
C ARG A 19 10.41 2.14 -7.11
N LEU A 20 10.13 3.36 -7.55
CA LEU A 20 9.66 3.62 -8.92
C LEU A 20 10.76 3.39 -9.96
N ARG A 21 12.01 3.76 -9.66
CA ARG A 21 13.15 3.40 -10.52
C ARG A 21 13.34 1.88 -10.59
N TYR A 22 13.14 1.19 -9.48
CA TYR A 22 13.18 -0.27 -9.43
C TYR A 22 12.10 -0.88 -10.32
N LEU A 23 10.87 -0.38 -10.22
CA LEU A 23 9.76 -0.81 -11.06
C LEU A 23 10.07 -0.61 -12.55
N ASP A 24 10.64 0.54 -12.93
CA ASP A 24 11.06 0.79 -14.31
C ASP A 24 12.12 -0.23 -14.79
N ALA A 25 13.09 -0.58 -13.93
CA ALA A 25 14.09 -1.60 -14.24
C ALA A 25 13.46 -3.00 -14.40
N VAL A 26 12.47 -3.35 -13.58
CA VAL A 26 11.71 -4.61 -13.71
C VAL A 26 10.97 -4.67 -15.04
N LEU A 27 10.29 -3.59 -15.44
CA LEU A 27 9.55 -3.54 -16.70
C LEU A 27 10.48 -3.59 -17.91
N ALA A 28 11.62 -2.90 -17.85
CA ALA A 28 12.64 -2.95 -18.90
C ALA A 28 13.21 -4.37 -19.04
N SER A 29 13.55 -5.01 -17.93
CA SER A 29 14.07 -6.39 -17.92
C SER A 29 13.04 -7.38 -18.46
N TYR A 30 11.76 -7.22 -18.13
CA TYR A 30 10.69 -8.06 -18.69
C TYR A 30 10.60 -7.87 -20.21
N ALA A 31 10.61 -6.62 -20.69
CA ALA A 31 10.52 -6.35 -22.12
C ALA A 31 11.72 -6.91 -22.90
N GLU A 32 12.93 -6.83 -22.35
CA GLU A 32 14.13 -7.41 -22.94
C GLU A 32 14.04 -8.95 -23.02
N GLN A 33 13.59 -9.60 -21.95
CA GLN A 33 13.52 -11.06 -21.89
C GLN A 33 12.41 -11.66 -22.75
N PHE A 34 11.27 -10.97 -22.87
CA PHE A 34 10.07 -11.52 -23.49
C PHE A 34 9.67 -10.83 -24.80
N GLY A 35 10.39 -9.79 -25.23
CA GLY A 35 10.16 -9.06 -26.47
C GLY A 35 8.83 -8.28 -26.52
N LYS A 36 8.18 -8.08 -25.37
CA LYS A 36 6.89 -7.38 -25.25
C LYS A 36 6.75 -6.72 -23.87
N PRO A 37 5.97 -5.64 -23.73
CA PRO A 37 5.70 -5.04 -22.43
C PRO A 37 5.03 -6.04 -21.48
N MET A 38 5.26 -5.86 -20.18
CA MET A 38 4.56 -6.62 -19.14
C MET A 38 3.08 -6.29 -19.21
N SER A 39 2.25 -7.32 -19.37
CA SER A 39 0.80 -7.16 -19.38
C SER A 39 0.28 -7.38 -17.96
N VAL A 40 -0.19 -6.30 -17.33
CA VAL A 40 -0.89 -6.34 -16.04
C VAL A 40 -2.26 -5.72 -16.19
N ASP A 41 -3.25 -6.32 -15.55
CA ASP A 41 -4.63 -5.83 -15.49
C ASP A 41 -4.83 -4.90 -14.29
N VAL A 42 -4.01 -5.05 -13.26
CA VAL A 42 -4.08 -4.29 -12.00
C VAL A 42 -2.67 -3.91 -11.54
N TRP A 43 -2.48 -2.65 -11.13
CA TRP A 43 -1.28 -2.22 -10.43
C TRP A 43 -1.43 -2.45 -8.92
N ASN A 44 -0.37 -2.89 -8.27
CA ASN A 44 -0.40 -3.28 -6.86
C ASN A 44 0.78 -2.68 -6.08
N ILE A 45 0.50 -2.12 -4.91
CA ILE A 45 1.49 -1.51 -4.00
C ILE A 45 1.27 -1.99 -2.57
N HIS A 46 2.33 -1.97 -1.77
CA HIS A 46 2.25 -2.09 -0.31
C HIS A 46 2.59 -0.71 0.30
N ALA A 47 1.63 -0.05 0.93
CA ALA A 47 1.72 1.37 1.30
C ALA A 47 2.13 1.59 2.77
N PHE A 48 3.14 0.86 3.24
CA PHE A 48 3.77 1.15 4.53
C PHE A 48 4.57 2.46 4.48
N VAL A 49 4.77 3.09 5.64
CA VAL A 49 5.60 4.29 5.80
C VAL A 49 6.80 3.96 6.69
N LEU A 50 7.89 3.50 6.09
CA LEU A 50 9.14 3.05 6.71
C LEU A 50 10.34 3.69 6.01
N GLN A 51 11.44 3.91 6.73
CA GLN A 51 12.68 4.30 6.05
C GLN A 51 13.13 3.24 5.02
N GLU A 52 13.71 3.75 3.94
CA GLU A 52 14.39 3.00 2.91
C GLU A 52 15.90 3.18 3.08
N LYS A 53 16.52 2.33 3.91
CA LYS A 53 17.94 2.42 4.27
C LYS A 53 18.59 1.04 4.31
N ALA A 54 19.76 0.91 3.69
CA ALA A 54 20.45 -0.36 3.56
C ALA A 54 20.85 -0.94 4.92
N GLY A 55 20.42 -2.17 5.21
CA GLY A 55 20.84 -2.92 6.41
C GLY A 55 20.40 -2.32 7.75
N GLU A 56 19.43 -1.41 7.76
CA GLU A 56 18.82 -0.85 8.96
C GLU A 56 17.33 -1.24 9.07
N TRP A 57 16.65 -0.77 10.12
CA TRP A 57 15.20 -0.99 10.28
C TRP A 57 14.43 -0.37 9.09
N GLY A 58 13.26 -0.90 8.75
CA GLY A 58 12.44 -0.39 7.66
C GLY A 58 12.37 -1.34 6.46
N VAL A 59 12.29 -0.80 5.25
CA VAL A 59 11.99 -1.60 4.02
C VAL A 59 13.22 -2.07 3.25
N ASP A 60 14.42 -1.69 3.68
CA ASP A 60 15.70 -1.89 2.98
C ASP A 60 15.68 -1.29 1.54
N LEU A 61 16.72 -1.51 0.75
CA LEU A 61 16.79 -1.07 -0.65
C LEU A 61 16.26 -2.16 -1.61
N PRO A 62 15.64 -1.78 -2.73
CA PRO A 62 15.33 -2.74 -3.79
C PRO A 62 16.63 -3.27 -4.44
N PRO A 63 16.63 -4.51 -4.97
CA PRO A 63 17.80 -5.05 -5.67
C PRO A 63 18.07 -4.29 -6.98
N GLY A 64 19.32 -4.36 -7.46
CA GLY A 64 19.73 -3.72 -8.72
C GLY A 64 20.22 -2.26 -8.59
N PHE A 65 20.39 -1.76 -7.35
CA PHE A 65 20.91 -0.42 -7.06
C PHE A 65 22.22 -0.50 -6.29
N GLU A 66 23.25 -1.08 -6.92
CA GLU A 66 24.59 -1.19 -6.34
C GLU A 66 25.14 0.19 -5.97
N GLY A 67 25.65 0.32 -4.74
CA GLY A 67 26.21 1.57 -4.22
C GLY A 67 25.19 2.58 -3.68
N ALA A 68 23.89 2.33 -3.81
CA ALA A 68 22.89 3.09 -3.05
C ALA A 68 22.97 2.73 -1.56
N THR A 69 22.85 3.74 -0.69
CA THR A 69 22.85 3.58 0.77
C THR A 69 21.48 3.83 1.39
N ASP A 70 20.67 4.64 0.72
CA ASP A 70 19.37 5.10 1.19
C ASP A 70 18.48 5.55 0.02
N GLY A 71 17.18 5.62 0.31
CA GLY A 71 16.16 6.26 -0.49
C GLY A 71 15.43 7.30 0.35
N LEU A 72 14.12 7.12 0.55
CA LEU A 72 13.36 8.01 1.43
C LEU A 72 13.47 7.55 2.90
N LEU A 73 13.99 8.43 3.76
CA LEU A 73 14.21 8.16 5.18
C LEU A 73 13.07 8.72 6.04
N TRP A 74 12.00 7.95 6.19
CA TRP A 74 10.93 8.24 7.15
C TRP A 74 11.29 7.79 8.57
N ASP A 75 10.96 8.59 9.57
CA ASP A 75 11.20 8.27 10.97
C ASP A 75 10.13 7.32 11.53
N VAL A 76 10.40 6.76 12.71
CA VAL A 76 9.46 5.84 13.37
C VAL A 76 8.10 6.49 13.59
N GLU A 77 8.07 7.79 13.91
CA GLU A 77 6.84 8.54 14.18
C GLU A 77 6.01 8.82 12.93
N ASP A 78 6.61 8.73 11.73
CA ASP A 78 5.93 8.95 10.46
C ASP A 78 5.05 7.75 10.05
N HIS A 79 5.20 6.61 10.74
CA HIS A 79 4.66 5.33 10.29
C HIS A 79 3.13 5.29 10.19
N ASP A 80 2.43 6.18 10.89
CA ASP A 80 0.97 6.37 10.83
C ASP A 80 0.55 7.72 10.22
N ASP A 81 1.42 8.37 9.45
CA ASP A 81 1.08 9.62 8.76
C ASP A 81 0.26 9.34 7.49
N LEU A 82 -1.01 9.78 7.53
CA LEU A 82 -1.94 9.66 6.42
C LEU A 82 -1.53 10.48 5.19
N ALA A 83 -0.84 11.61 5.37
CA ALA A 83 -0.36 12.43 4.26
C ALA A 83 0.74 11.69 3.47
N LEU A 84 1.58 10.91 4.16
CA LEU A 84 2.59 10.07 3.50
C LEU A 84 1.97 8.88 2.78
N VAL A 85 0.89 8.29 3.30
CA VAL A 85 0.09 7.29 2.57
C VAL A 85 -0.50 7.90 1.30
N GLU A 86 -1.13 9.07 1.39
CA GLU A 86 -1.67 9.80 0.23
C GLU A 86 -0.58 10.11 -0.81
N GLU A 87 0.58 10.59 -0.36
CA GLU A 87 1.69 10.92 -1.25
C GLU A 87 2.16 9.70 -2.04
N GLN A 88 2.24 8.52 -1.40
CA GLN A 88 2.56 7.27 -2.09
C GLN A 88 1.52 6.92 -3.17
N VAL A 89 0.23 7.03 -2.86
CA VAL A 89 -0.86 6.77 -3.81
C VAL A 89 -0.76 7.72 -5.01
N ARG A 90 -0.62 9.02 -4.75
CA ARG A 90 -0.50 10.04 -5.81
C ARG A 90 0.75 9.83 -6.65
N ARG A 91 1.88 9.45 -6.04
CA ARG A 91 3.12 9.18 -6.77
C ARG A 91 2.97 7.96 -7.68
N MET A 92 2.31 6.89 -7.22
CA MET A 92 2.04 5.72 -8.05
C MET A 92 1.10 6.07 -9.20
N ARG A 93 0.04 6.85 -8.94
CA ARG A 93 -0.89 7.30 -9.97
C ARG A 93 -0.26 8.23 -10.99
N GLY A 94 0.63 9.13 -10.57
CA GLY A 94 1.46 9.93 -11.47
C GLY A 94 2.36 9.05 -12.35
N TRP A 95 3.01 8.04 -11.76
CA TRP A 95 3.81 7.07 -12.50
C TRP A 95 2.99 6.29 -13.54
N MET A 96 1.77 5.85 -13.16
CA MET A 96 0.84 5.16 -14.05
C MET A 96 0.39 6.07 -15.20
N ALA A 97 -0.08 7.28 -14.90
CA ALA A 97 -0.56 8.23 -15.91
C ALA A 97 0.53 8.58 -16.94
N ALA A 98 1.77 8.81 -16.48
CA ALA A 98 2.91 9.08 -17.35
C ALA A 98 3.25 7.93 -18.33
N ARG A 99 2.73 6.71 -18.08
CA ARG A 99 2.96 5.51 -18.89
C ARG A 99 1.72 5.04 -19.64
N GLY A 100 0.64 5.82 -19.64
CA GLY A 100 -0.62 5.42 -20.27
C GLY A 100 -1.37 4.32 -19.49
N GLU A 101 -1.03 4.12 -18.22
CA GLU A 101 -1.57 3.10 -17.34
C GLU A 101 -2.69 3.64 -16.43
N ARG A 102 -3.14 4.89 -16.66
CA ARG A 102 -4.19 5.56 -15.87
C ARG A 102 -5.51 4.77 -15.86
N ASP A 103 -5.85 4.15 -16.99
CA ASP A 103 -7.09 3.41 -17.19
C ASP A 103 -7.05 1.99 -16.59
N LYS A 104 -6.24 1.79 -15.54
CA LYS A 104 -6.17 0.55 -14.78
C LYS A 104 -6.40 0.80 -13.28
N PRO A 105 -7.00 -0.16 -12.57
CA PRO A 105 -7.16 -0.06 -11.13
C PRO A 105 -5.81 -0.10 -10.40
N LEU A 106 -5.74 0.59 -9.27
CA LEU A 106 -4.66 0.51 -8.30
C LEU A 106 -5.17 -0.15 -7.02
N TYR A 107 -4.55 -1.25 -6.62
CA TYR A 107 -4.82 -1.94 -5.37
C TYR A 107 -3.69 -1.74 -4.37
N ILE A 108 -4.06 -1.65 -3.09
CA ILE A 108 -3.14 -1.67 -1.95
C ILE A 108 -3.32 -2.99 -1.22
N THR A 109 -2.55 -4.02 -1.56
CA THR A 109 -2.76 -5.35 -0.94
C THR A 109 -2.21 -5.46 0.47
N GLU A 110 -1.33 -4.55 0.89
CA GLU A 110 -0.82 -4.49 2.26
C GLU A 110 -0.50 -3.05 2.67
N TYR A 111 -0.95 -2.66 3.86
CA TYR A 111 -0.50 -1.49 4.60
C TYR A 111 -1.00 -1.59 6.04
N GLY A 112 -0.44 -0.83 6.97
CA GLY A 112 -0.84 -0.90 8.38
C GLY A 112 0.29 -0.49 9.30
N ILE A 113 0.22 -0.94 10.54
CA ILE A 113 1.23 -0.63 11.57
C ILE A 113 2.07 -1.87 11.90
N LEU A 114 3.35 -1.79 11.57
CA LEU A 114 4.37 -2.79 11.88
C LEU A 114 5.22 -2.42 13.10
N ILE A 115 5.34 -1.11 13.39
CA ILE A 115 6.17 -0.65 14.50
C ILE A 115 5.57 -1.12 15.84
N PRO A 116 6.37 -1.69 16.76
CA PRO A 116 5.88 -2.19 18.05
C PRO A 116 5.26 -1.11 18.96
N ALA A 117 4.32 -1.51 19.80
CA ALA A 117 3.64 -0.62 20.75
C ALA A 117 4.59 0.07 21.76
N GLU A 118 5.75 -0.52 22.03
CA GLU A 118 6.80 0.07 22.89
C GLU A 118 7.41 1.36 22.31
N PHE A 119 7.25 1.59 21.01
CA PHE A 119 7.60 2.85 20.33
C PHE A 119 6.42 3.83 20.24
N GLY A 120 5.34 3.62 21.01
CA GLY A 120 4.21 4.55 21.08
C GLY A 120 3.03 4.23 20.16
N PHE A 121 3.08 3.13 19.40
CA PHE A 121 1.97 2.63 18.58
C PHE A 121 0.93 1.89 19.42
N THR A 122 0.29 2.63 20.32
CA THR A 122 -0.78 2.12 21.18
C THR A 122 -1.99 1.66 20.35
N PRO A 123 -2.83 0.74 20.86
CA PRO A 123 -4.03 0.30 20.14
C PRO A 123 -4.92 1.45 19.65
N SER A 124 -5.05 2.53 20.42
CA SER A 124 -5.83 3.71 20.02
C SER A 124 -5.21 4.45 18.84
N ARG A 125 -3.87 4.61 18.81
CA ARG A 125 -3.14 5.23 17.70
C ARG A 125 -3.31 4.40 16.41
N VAL A 126 -3.14 3.08 16.52
CA VAL A 126 -3.35 2.13 15.41
C VAL A 126 -4.78 2.20 14.87
N ILE A 127 -5.79 2.26 15.76
CA ILE A 127 -7.20 2.37 15.35
C ILE A 127 -7.48 3.71 14.67
N ASN A 128 -6.92 4.82 15.17
CA ASN A 128 -7.09 6.13 14.56
C ASN A 128 -6.52 6.14 13.13
N PHE A 129 -5.33 5.58 12.94
CA PHE A 129 -4.74 5.42 11.62
C PHE A 129 -5.57 4.50 10.72
N MET A 130 -6.01 3.35 11.22
CA MET A 130 -6.84 2.40 10.46
C MET A 130 -8.10 3.10 9.93
N VAL A 131 -8.91 3.71 10.79
CA VAL A 131 -10.16 4.34 10.38
C VAL A 131 -9.89 5.55 9.48
N GLY A 132 -8.94 6.42 9.86
CA GLY A 132 -8.58 7.58 9.04
C GLY A 132 -8.05 7.20 7.65
N SER A 133 -7.34 6.08 7.53
CA SER A 133 -6.88 5.57 6.25
C SER A 133 -8.00 5.00 5.39
N PHE A 134 -9.02 4.38 5.97
CA PHE A 134 -10.19 3.93 5.22
C PHE A 134 -10.94 5.13 4.64
N ASP A 135 -11.17 6.16 5.45
CA ASP A 135 -11.81 7.39 5.00
C ASP A 135 -10.99 8.10 3.92
N LEU A 136 -9.66 8.15 4.07
CA LEU A 136 -8.77 8.67 3.04
C LEU A 136 -8.91 7.89 1.73
N LEU A 137 -8.71 6.56 1.76
CA LEU A 137 -8.64 5.73 0.56
C LEU A 137 -9.97 5.61 -0.19
N GLU A 138 -11.10 5.66 0.54
CA GLU A 138 -12.45 5.68 -0.04
C GLU A 138 -12.72 6.96 -0.85
N ASN A 139 -12.20 8.11 -0.38
CA ASN A 139 -12.56 9.43 -0.92
C ASN A 139 -11.48 10.03 -1.84
N LEU A 140 -10.28 9.45 -1.89
CA LEU A 140 -9.18 10.02 -2.64
C LEU A 140 -9.44 9.94 -4.15
N ALA A 141 -9.56 11.09 -4.81
CA ALA A 141 -9.82 11.20 -6.24
C ALA A 141 -9.00 12.34 -6.88
N ASP A 142 -8.80 12.25 -8.20
CA ASP A 142 -8.11 13.28 -8.99
C ASP A 142 -8.49 13.17 -10.47
N GLU A 143 -9.01 14.25 -11.07
CA GLU A 143 -9.48 14.24 -12.47
C GLU A 143 -8.41 13.90 -13.51
N SER A 144 -7.13 14.10 -13.19
CA SER A 144 -6.01 13.87 -14.10
C SER A 144 -5.30 12.53 -13.86
N LEU A 145 -5.30 12.05 -12.61
CA LEU A 145 -4.55 10.88 -12.18
C LEU A 145 -5.41 9.65 -11.89
N GLY A 146 -6.67 9.85 -11.53
CA GLY A 146 -7.58 8.80 -11.08
C GLY A 146 -8.10 7.91 -12.19
N TYR A 147 -8.64 6.75 -11.79
CA TYR A 147 -9.20 5.77 -12.72
C TYR A 147 -10.56 6.24 -13.26
N PRO A 148 -10.69 6.60 -14.55
CA PRO A 148 -11.92 7.26 -15.05
C PRO A 148 -13.20 6.43 -14.91
N GLN A 149 -13.07 5.10 -14.95
CA GLN A 149 -14.18 4.15 -14.86
C GLN A 149 -14.69 3.98 -13.43
N ASP A 150 -13.98 4.54 -12.44
CA ASP A 150 -14.35 4.56 -11.02
C ASP A 150 -14.31 6.00 -10.50
N GLU A 151 -15.00 6.92 -11.21
CA GLU A 151 -15.21 8.31 -10.78
C GLU A 151 -13.91 9.08 -10.50
N ASN A 152 -12.81 8.69 -11.16
CA ASN A 152 -11.47 9.20 -10.90
C ASN A 152 -10.93 8.95 -9.47
N ARG A 153 -11.42 7.92 -8.78
CA ARG A 153 -10.82 7.44 -7.53
C ARG A 153 -9.38 6.97 -7.76
N LEU A 154 -8.52 7.25 -6.79
CA LEU A 154 -7.11 6.88 -6.83
C LEU A 154 -6.86 5.46 -6.34
N VAL A 155 -7.77 4.81 -5.61
CA VAL A 155 -7.61 3.43 -5.12
C VAL A 155 -8.92 2.69 -5.28
N GLN A 156 -8.86 1.48 -5.82
CA GLN A 156 -10.06 0.67 -6.07
C GLN A 156 -10.26 -0.42 -5.01
N ARG A 157 -9.17 -0.88 -4.37
CA ARG A 157 -9.20 -1.86 -3.28
C ARG A 157 -8.02 -1.65 -2.36
N TRP A 158 -8.22 -1.87 -1.06
CA TRP A 158 -7.15 -1.93 -0.07
C TRP A 158 -7.40 -3.05 0.94
N VAL A 159 -6.33 -3.52 1.57
CA VAL A 159 -6.37 -4.56 2.59
C VAL A 159 -5.47 -4.18 3.75
N TRP A 160 -6.06 -4.16 4.96
CA TRP A 160 -5.32 -3.93 6.19
C TRP A 160 -4.39 -5.11 6.52
N PHE A 161 -3.11 -4.81 6.73
CA PHE A 161 -2.12 -5.74 7.23
C PHE A 161 -2.06 -5.63 8.78
N SER A 162 -2.39 -6.68 9.54
CA SER A 162 -2.70 -8.04 9.09
C SER A 162 -3.78 -8.72 9.90
N THR A 163 -4.33 -9.81 9.38
CA THR A 163 -5.16 -10.73 10.18
C THR A 163 -4.40 -11.19 11.43
N ARG A 164 -3.13 -11.58 11.24
CA ARG A 164 -2.16 -11.98 12.27
C ARG A 164 -0.76 -12.09 11.66
N TYR A 165 0.25 -11.49 12.30
CA TYR A 165 1.65 -11.66 11.90
C TYR A 165 2.61 -11.58 13.10
N PHE A 166 3.20 -12.72 13.47
CA PHE A 166 3.97 -12.84 14.71
C PHE A 166 5.22 -11.93 14.80
N LEU A 167 5.79 -11.54 13.66
CA LEU A 167 6.95 -10.64 13.63
C LEU A 167 6.55 -9.17 13.85
N TYR A 168 5.34 -8.78 13.41
CA TYR A 168 4.84 -7.41 13.53
C TYR A 168 3.38 -7.41 14.00
N PRO A 169 3.10 -7.76 15.27
CA PRO A 169 1.75 -8.01 15.75
C PRO A 169 0.93 -6.73 16.04
N THR A 170 1.52 -5.54 15.90
CA THR A 170 0.88 -4.28 16.31
C THR A 170 -0.43 -4.02 15.57
N GLY A 171 -0.48 -4.32 14.27
CA GLY A 171 -1.67 -4.19 13.44
C GLY A 171 -2.61 -5.39 13.47
N ASP A 172 -2.36 -6.42 14.27
CA ASP A 172 -3.09 -7.68 14.18
C ASP A 172 -4.59 -7.55 14.53
N LEU A 173 -5.41 -8.27 13.77
CA LEU A 173 -6.86 -8.37 14.01
C LEU A 173 -7.20 -9.45 15.06
N PHE A 174 -6.37 -10.48 15.20
CA PHE A 174 -6.61 -11.62 16.10
C PHE A 174 -5.37 -12.02 16.91
N THR A 175 -5.59 -12.59 18.10
CA THR A 175 -4.55 -13.34 18.82
C THR A 175 -4.24 -14.68 18.14
N THR A 176 -3.23 -15.41 18.64
CA THR A 176 -2.89 -16.77 18.16
C THR A 176 -4.06 -17.73 18.28
N GLU A 177 -4.87 -17.56 19.32
CA GLU A 177 -6.03 -18.38 19.66
C GLU A 177 -7.30 -17.95 18.91
N GLY A 178 -7.19 -16.95 18.02
CA GLY A 178 -8.34 -16.42 17.26
C GLY A 178 -9.21 -15.45 18.06
N THR A 179 -8.71 -14.88 19.16
CA THR A 179 -9.46 -13.89 19.93
C THR A 179 -9.41 -12.52 19.23
N PRO A 180 -10.56 -11.86 18.98
CA PRO A 180 -10.61 -10.50 18.43
C PRO A 180 -9.79 -9.46 19.21
N LEU A 181 -8.88 -8.78 18.53
CA LEU A 181 -8.13 -7.63 19.05
C LEU A 181 -8.89 -6.31 18.83
N PRO A 182 -8.49 -5.21 19.52
CA PRO A 182 -9.12 -3.90 19.33
C PRO A 182 -9.23 -3.44 17.87
N PRO A 183 -8.22 -3.61 17.00
CA PRO A 183 -8.32 -3.24 15.58
C PRO A 183 -9.46 -3.98 14.84
N LEU A 184 -9.70 -5.27 15.12
CA LEU A 184 -10.83 -6.00 14.51
C LEU A 184 -12.19 -5.42 14.93
N ARG A 185 -12.32 -4.99 16.19
CA ARG A 185 -13.56 -4.35 16.65
C ARG A 185 -13.79 -3.01 15.94
N ALA A 186 -12.74 -2.23 15.73
CA ALA A 186 -12.80 -0.99 14.96
C ALA A 186 -13.19 -1.26 13.49
N LEU A 187 -12.51 -2.18 12.81
CA LEU A 187 -12.83 -2.61 11.45
C LEU A 187 -14.29 -3.08 11.32
N SER A 188 -14.74 -3.92 12.25
CA SER A 188 -16.12 -4.42 12.27
C SER A 188 -17.15 -3.31 12.54
N GLY A 189 -16.77 -2.28 13.31
CA GLY A 189 -17.58 -1.09 13.53
C GLY A 189 -17.68 -0.24 12.26
N TYR A 190 -16.54 0.02 11.62
CA TYR A 190 -16.45 0.77 10.37
C TYR A 190 -17.29 0.15 9.26
N ILE A 191 -17.12 -1.14 8.99
CA ILE A 191 -17.87 -1.85 7.95
C ILE A 191 -19.38 -1.77 8.22
N ARG A 192 -19.82 -1.95 9.47
CA ARG A 192 -21.25 -1.85 9.82
C ARG A 192 -21.82 -0.46 9.57
N ALA A 193 -21.08 0.59 9.93
CA ALA A 193 -21.50 1.97 9.68
C ALA A 193 -21.55 2.28 8.17
N TYR A 194 -20.54 1.83 7.41
CA TYR A 194 -20.48 2.03 5.97
C TYR A 194 -21.64 1.32 5.25
N SER A 195 -21.94 0.06 5.60
CA SER A 195 -23.06 -0.69 5.01
C SER A 195 -24.42 -0.04 5.27
N GLN A 196 -24.60 0.61 6.42
CA GLN A 196 -25.85 1.34 6.73
C GLN A 196 -25.98 2.66 5.97
N ALA A 197 -24.87 3.24 5.50
CA ALA A 197 -24.89 4.52 4.78
C ALA A 197 -25.24 4.38 3.29
N ILE A 198 -25.16 3.17 2.74
CA ILE A 198 -25.41 2.86 1.33
C ILE A 198 -26.76 2.16 1.09
N GLU A 199 -27.53 1.88 2.15
CA GLU A 199 -28.94 1.45 2.10
C GLU A 199 -29.89 2.66 2.09
#